data_AF-A0A925YK73-F1
#
_entry.id   AF-A0A925YK73-F1
#
_cell.length_a   1.000
_cell.length_b   1.000
_cell.length_c   1.000
_cell.angle_alpha   90.00
_cell.angle_beta   90.00
_cell.angle_gamma   90.00
#
_symmetry.space_group_name_H-M   'P 1'
#
loop_
_entity.id
_entity.type
_entity.pdbx_description
1 polymer ?
#
loop_
_entity_poly.entity_id
_entity_poly.type
_entity_poly.pdbx_seq_one_letter_code
_entity_poly.pdbx_strand_id
1 'polypeptide(L)'
;MKTQQWTTGLLLIAAPLLFNGAFLMLASRFDYPAVLHHPAGEVLTRFAAGGMSLLGTWYVMLLAALMMIPLALITAKPFAERHEKAAIVFGVLAGLVQALGLARWVFVTPYLAKTYDSSDATIATQNAIEVIFTAFNHYLGVGIGEHLGYLFTGVWTLIMARGLWEANRRGFAIVGTVSGVGILLGLGEATGAVWAQIATVMGYLLWAAWLIALGGNTIYTAIRPARVSSTKFVSFAASLIALLLGTVSVANAQETQTARPESTLYVHAFRSPLIGLEYRRSDFGIYAGRYTTIISRNSEGDSEDTWFNKIGVTYYFGTPFVKQNRSRLESFVSVAYMRGTANSWRDKNAGFIDTGVRYNLGRGFEARIGTGVLFGEGHSPRVNPTPGISYSIPLR
;
A
#
# COMPACT_ATOMS: atom_id res chain seq x y z
N MET A 1 -22.24 -21.36 -11.73
CA MET A 1 -22.14 -20.34 -10.65
C MET A 1 -20.90 -20.52 -9.77
N LYS A 2 -20.72 -21.66 -9.08
CA LYS A 2 -19.55 -21.88 -8.18
C LYS A 2 -18.20 -21.73 -8.89
N THR A 3 -18.00 -22.38 -10.05
CA THR A 3 -16.74 -22.30 -10.82
C THR A 3 -16.37 -20.86 -11.20
N GLN A 4 -17.35 -20.06 -11.61
CA GLN A 4 -17.13 -18.65 -11.95
C GLN A 4 -16.74 -17.81 -10.73
N GLN A 5 -17.33 -18.06 -9.55
CA GLN A 5 -16.94 -17.39 -8.30
C GLN A 5 -15.51 -17.74 -7.88
N TRP A 6 -15.10 -19.01 -8.04
CA TRP A 6 -13.72 -19.43 -7.81
C TRP A 6 -12.73 -18.72 -8.73
N THR A 7 -13.00 -18.71 -10.05
CA THR A 7 -12.14 -18.02 -11.01
C THR A 7 -12.05 -16.53 -10.70
N THR A 8 -13.18 -15.87 -10.42
CA THR A 8 -13.22 -14.45 -10.06
C THR A 8 -12.38 -14.19 -8.81
N GLY A 9 -12.57 -15.00 -7.78
CA GLY A 9 -11.87 -14.80 -6.51
C GLY A 9 -10.38 -15.09 -6.58
N LEU A 10 -9.97 -16.13 -7.31
CA LEU A 10 -8.56 -16.42 -7.55
C LEU A 10 -7.89 -15.31 -8.35
N LEU A 11 -8.56 -14.76 -9.37
CA LEU A 11 -8.02 -13.67 -10.18
C LEU A 11 -7.84 -12.39 -9.36
N LEU A 12 -8.83 -12.04 -8.54
CA LEU A 12 -8.81 -10.91 -7.60
C LEU A 12 -7.68 -11.01 -6.56
N ILE A 13 -7.25 -12.21 -6.21
CA ILE A 13 -6.13 -12.46 -5.27
C ILE A 13 -4.80 -12.48 -6.03
N ALA A 14 -4.72 -13.23 -7.12
CA ALA A 14 -3.48 -13.48 -7.84
C ALA A 14 -2.93 -12.21 -8.49
N ALA A 15 -3.77 -11.38 -9.11
CA ALA A 15 -3.32 -10.16 -9.80
C ALA A 15 -2.52 -9.20 -8.88
N PRO A 16 -3.04 -8.74 -7.73
CA PRO A 16 -2.29 -7.86 -6.83
C PRO A 16 -1.09 -8.57 -6.18
N LEU A 17 -1.16 -9.87 -5.89
CA LEU A 17 -0.02 -10.60 -5.32
C LEU A 17 1.13 -10.75 -6.32
N LEU A 18 0.84 -11.06 -7.58
CA LEU A 18 1.86 -11.16 -8.62
C LEU A 18 2.51 -9.80 -8.88
N PHE A 19 1.71 -8.73 -8.98
CA PHE A 19 2.23 -7.38 -9.17
C PHE A 19 3.15 -6.95 -8.02
N ASN A 20 2.66 -7.04 -6.77
CA ASN A 20 3.45 -6.62 -5.61
C ASN A 20 4.66 -7.53 -5.37
N GLY A 21 4.52 -8.85 -5.60
CA GLY A 21 5.64 -9.78 -5.50
C GLY A 21 6.74 -9.46 -6.52
N ALA A 22 6.39 -9.21 -7.77
CA ALA A 22 7.35 -8.81 -8.80
C ALA A 22 7.95 -7.44 -8.50
N PHE A 23 7.16 -6.48 -8.01
CA PHE A 23 7.66 -5.18 -7.56
C PHE A 23 8.73 -5.33 -6.45
N LEU A 24 8.49 -6.16 -5.43
CA LEU A 24 9.48 -6.41 -4.37
C LEU A 24 10.74 -7.13 -4.90
N MET A 25 10.58 -8.02 -5.87
CA MET A 25 11.73 -8.64 -6.55
C MET A 25 12.54 -7.60 -7.34
N LEU A 26 11.89 -6.65 -8.01
CA LEU A 26 12.57 -5.54 -8.68
C LEU A 26 13.27 -4.61 -7.67
N ALA A 27 12.64 -4.31 -6.54
CA ALA A 27 13.25 -3.50 -5.48
C ALA A 27 14.56 -4.11 -4.98
N SER A 28 14.52 -5.40 -4.63
CA SER A 28 15.70 -6.10 -4.10
C SER A 28 16.82 -6.37 -5.11
N ARG A 29 16.51 -6.49 -6.41
CA ARG A 29 17.48 -6.91 -7.44
C ARG A 29 17.94 -5.81 -8.37
N PHE A 30 17.10 -4.80 -8.56
CA PHE A 30 17.29 -3.73 -9.54
C PHE A 30 17.10 -2.35 -8.91
N ASP A 31 16.95 -2.27 -7.59
CA ASP A 31 16.80 -1.02 -6.86
C ASP A 31 15.57 -0.22 -7.32
N TYR A 32 14.52 -0.93 -7.73
CA TYR A 32 13.28 -0.31 -8.20
C TYR A 32 12.39 0.14 -7.03
N PRO A 33 11.79 1.34 -7.03
CA PRO A 33 11.77 2.33 -8.11
C PRO A 33 12.91 3.36 -8.05
N ALA A 34 13.83 3.29 -7.08
CA ALA A 34 14.90 4.30 -6.91
C ALA A 34 15.78 4.44 -8.16
N VAL A 35 16.05 3.33 -8.85
CA VAL A 35 16.79 3.27 -10.13
C VAL A 35 16.22 4.16 -11.22
N LEU A 36 14.92 4.51 -11.18
CA LEU A 36 14.30 5.44 -12.14
C LEU A 36 14.86 6.86 -12.07
N HIS A 37 15.53 7.21 -10.98
CA HIS A 37 16.14 8.52 -10.77
C HIS A 37 17.64 8.55 -11.08
N HIS A 38 18.23 7.42 -11.49
CA HIS A 38 19.64 7.33 -11.83
C HIS A 38 19.86 7.83 -13.27
N PRO A 39 21.08 8.24 -13.63
CA PRO A 39 21.43 8.54 -15.01
C PRO A 39 21.12 7.35 -15.94
N ALA A 40 20.65 7.64 -17.16
CA ALA A 40 20.19 6.61 -18.10
C ALA A 40 21.24 5.51 -18.35
N GLY A 41 22.51 5.87 -18.57
CA GLY A 41 23.60 4.91 -18.73
C GLY A 41 23.75 3.96 -17.55
N GLU A 42 23.62 4.45 -16.31
CA GLU A 42 23.69 3.60 -15.12
C GLU A 42 22.53 2.60 -15.07
N VAL A 43 21.31 3.05 -15.40
CA VAL A 43 20.13 2.18 -15.45
C VAL A 43 20.30 1.08 -16.49
N LEU A 44 20.82 1.42 -17.68
CA LEU A 44 21.03 0.48 -18.79
C LEU A 44 22.10 -0.55 -18.45
N THR A 45 23.25 -0.14 -17.89
CA THR A 45 24.30 -1.06 -17.46
C THR A 45 23.84 -1.97 -16.32
N ARG A 46 23.11 -1.44 -15.32
CA ARG A 46 22.49 -2.26 -14.27
C ARG A 46 21.48 -3.26 -14.85
N PHE A 47 20.71 -2.85 -15.85
CA PHE A 47 19.73 -3.71 -16.50
C PHE A 47 20.41 -4.86 -17.25
N ALA A 48 21.47 -4.56 -18.01
CA ALA A 48 22.28 -5.56 -18.70
C ALA A 48 22.88 -6.58 -17.71
N ALA A 49 23.40 -6.10 -16.56
CA ALA A 49 23.93 -6.96 -15.51
C ALA A 49 22.86 -7.88 -14.86
N GLY A 50 21.59 -7.44 -14.82
CA GLY A 50 20.48 -8.22 -14.27
C GLY A 50 20.05 -9.43 -15.11
N GLY A 51 20.39 -9.45 -16.41
CA GLY A 51 20.18 -10.57 -17.32
C GLY A 51 18.73 -11.09 -17.40
N MET A 52 18.58 -12.39 -17.71
CA MET A 52 17.26 -12.99 -17.92
C MET A 52 16.39 -13.06 -16.66
N SER A 53 17.00 -13.07 -15.46
CA SER A 53 16.25 -13.06 -14.21
C SER A 53 15.50 -11.73 -14.01
N LEU A 54 16.17 -10.60 -14.29
CA LEU A 54 15.55 -9.29 -14.24
C LEU A 54 14.48 -9.14 -15.32
N LEU A 55 14.78 -9.53 -16.56
CA LEU A 55 13.82 -9.49 -17.66
C LEU A 55 12.58 -10.35 -17.37
N GLY A 56 12.76 -11.55 -16.80
CA GLY A 56 11.65 -12.41 -16.38
C GLY A 56 10.76 -11.75 -15.32
N THR A 57 11.34 -10.98 -14.40
CA THR A 57 10.59 -10.23 -13.39
C THR A 57 9.74 -9.12 -14.04
N TRP A 58 10.26 -8.43 -15.05
CA TRP A 58 9.50 -7.46 -15.85
C TRP A 58 8.37 -8.10 -16.67
N TYR A 59 8.56 -9.32 -17.18
CA TYR A 59 7.48 -10.09 -17.80
C TYR A 59 6.35 -10.39 -16.80
N VAL A 60 6.68 -10.74 -15.56
CA VAL A 60 5.67 -10.97 -14.51
C VAL A 60 4.90 -9.68 -14.21
N MET A 61 5.58 -8.53 -14.13
CA MET A 61 4.91 -7.22 -13.98
C MET A 61 3.96 -6.94 -15.15
N LEU A 62 4.42 -7.15 -16.38
CA LEU A 62 3.60 -6.98 -17.59
C LEU A 62 2.37 -7.90 -17.57
N LEU A 63 2.56 -9.17 -17.22
CA LEU A 63 1.46 -10.13 -17.11
C LEU A 63 0.46 -9.71 -16.02
N ALA A 64 0.94 -9.27 -14.86
CA ALA A 64 0.09 -8.81 -13.78
C ALA A 64 -0.75 -7.58 -14.17
N ALA A 65 -0.20 -6.66 -14.98
CA ALA A 65 -0.97 -5.56 -15.56
C ALA A 65 -2.05 -6.06 -16.55
N LEU A 66 -1.70 -7.01 -17.42
CA LEU A 66 -2.65 -7.61 -18.37
C LEU A 66 -3.77 -8.39 -17.68
N MET A 67 -3.53 -8.96 -16.48
CA MET A 67 -4.58 -9.62 -15.68
C MET A 67 -5.72 -8.67 -15.27
N MET A 68 -5.50 -7.35 -15.32
CA MET A 68 -6.56 -6.38 -15.10
C MET A 68 -7.69 -6.48 -16.15
N ILE A 69 -7.37 -6.91 -17.38
CA ILE A 69 -8.35 -7.07 -18.47
C ILE A 69 -9.40 -8.14 -18.14
N PRO A 70 -9.04 -9.43 -17.89
CA PRO A 70 -10.02 -10.43 -17.48
C PRO A 70 -10.66 -10.09 -16.13
N LEU A 71 -9.94 -9.39 -15.24
CA LEU A 71 -10.49 -8.95 -13.95
C LEU A 71 -11.64 -7.96 -14.16
N ALA A 72 -11.47 -6.97 -15.02
CA ALA A 72 -12.52 -6.02 -15.37
C ALA A 72 -13.75 -6.70 -15.98
N LEU A 73 -13.53 -7.63 -16.93
CA LEU A 73 -14.60 -8.36 -17.60
C LEU A 73 -15.43 -9.24 -16.67
N ILE A 74 -14.81 -9.88 -15.67
CA ILE A 74 -15.50 -10.83 -14.81
C ILE A 74 -16.16 -10.12 -13.62
N THR A 75 -15.49 -9.12 -13.05
CA THR A 75 -15.95 -8.45 -11.83
C THR A 75 -17.09 -7.45 -12.07
N ALA A 76 -17.25 -6.97 -13.30
CA ALA A 76 -18.30 -6.01 -13.67
C ALA A 76 -19.69 -6.65 -13.87
N LYS A 77 -19.75 -7.94 -14.25
CA LYS A 77 -21.00 -8.67 -14.59
C LYS A 77 -22.13 -8.58 -13.57
N PRO A 78 -21.88 -8.52 -12.25
CA PRO A 78 -22.97 -8.45 -11.26
C PRO A 78 -23.67 -7.09 -11.18
N PHE A 79 -23.20 -6.06 -11.89
CA PHE A 79 -23.75 -4.71 -11.78
C PHE A 79 -24.82 -4.41 -12.82
N ALA A 80 -25.57 -3.32 -12.62
CA ALA A 80 -26.48 -2.81 -13.63
C ALA A 80 -25.74 -2.48 -14.93
N GLU A 81 -26.40 -2.67 -16.09
CA GLU A 81 -25.78 -2.62 -17.42
C GLU A 81 -24.89 -1.37 -17.66
N ARG A 82 -25.34 -0.20 -17.22
CA ARG A 82 -24.55 1.05 -17.33
C ARG A 82 -23.24 0.98 -16.55
N HIS A 83 -23.28 0.49 -15.31
CA HIS A 83 -22.11 0.35 -14.45
C HIS A 83 -21.20 -0.78 -14.93
N GLU A 84 -21.78 -1.89 -15.40
CA GLU A 84 -21.04 -3.01 -16.00
C GLU A 84 -20.21 -2.53 -17.20
N LYS A 85 -20.85 -1.91 -18.20
CA LYS A 85 -20.17 -1.41 -19.42
C LYS A 85 -19.05 -0.43 -19.08
N ALA A 86 -19.32 0.52 -18.18
CA ALA A 86 -18.33 1.50 -17.76
C ALA A 86 -17.14 0.82 -17.04
N ALA A 87 -17.40 -0.11 -16.11
CA ALA A 87 -16.34 -0.85 -15.41
C ALA A 87 -15.50 -1.68 -16.38
N ILE A 88 -16.10 -2.30 -17.39
CA ILE A 88 -15.34 -3.04 -18.41
C ILE A 88 -14.42 -2.08 -19.18
N VAL A 89 -14.95 -0.97 -19.70
CA VAL A 89 -14.17 -0.01 -20.50
C VAL A 89 -12.98 0.53 -19.70
N PHE A 90 -13.22 1.08 -18.51
CA PHE A 90 -12.15 1.68 -17.71
C PHE A 90 -11.15 0.64 -17.19
N GLY A 91 -11.60 -0.56 -16.83
CA GLY A 91 -10.70 -1.60 -16.34
C GLY A 91 -9.82 -2.21 -17.45
N VAL A 92 -10.37 -2.37 -18.67
CA VAL A 92 -9.59 -2.78 -19.83
C VAL A 92 -8.58 -1.70 -20.21
N LEU A 93 -9.00 -0.43 -20.26
CA LEU A 93 -8.09 0.68 -20.53
C LEU A 93 -6.97 0.77 -19.48
N ALA A 94 -7.28 0.61 -18.20
CA ALA A 94 -6.29 0.57 -17.12
C ALA A 94 -5.24 -0.53 -17.34
N GLY A 95 -5.69 -1.76 -17.65
CA GLY A 95 -4.79 -2.87 -17.95
C GLY A 95 -3.91 -2.62 -19.18
N LEU A 96 -4.49 -2.07 -20.25
CA LEU A 96 -3.78 -1.80 -21.50
C LEU A 96 -2.71 -0.72 -21.34
N VAL A 97 -3.04 0.43 -20.75
CA VAL A 97 -2.06 1.52 -20.61
C VAL A 97 -0.93 1.13 -19.64
N GLN A 98 -1.26 0.42 -18.55
CA GLN A 98 -0.25 -0.09 -17.63
C GLN A 98 0.66 -1.12 -18.32
N ALA A 99 0.08 -2.03 -19.11
CA ALA A 99 0.85 -3.01 -19.88
C ALA A 99 1.75 -2.33 -20.92
N LEU A 100 1.27 -1.31 -21.64
CA LEU A 100 2.08 -0.54 -22.58
C LEU A 100 3.24 0.18 -21.90
N GLY A 101 2.99 0.76 -20.72
CA GLY A 101 4.05 1.32 -19.90
C GLY A 101 5.11 0.27 -19.57
N LEU A 102 4.71 -0.88 -19.02
CA LEU A 102 5.64 -1.94 -18.61
C LEU A 102 6.32 -2.65 -19.78
N ALA A 103 5.69 -2.70 -20.96
CA ALA A 103 6.25 -3.29 -22.17
C ALA A 103 7.59 -2.65 -22.58
N ARG A 104 7.82 -1.38 -22.24
CA ARG A 104 9.11 -0.71 -22.49
C ARG A 104 10.28 -1.38 -21.75
N TRP A 105 10.05 -1.94 -20.57
CA TRP A 105 11.07 -2.67 -19.81
C TRP A 105 11.34 -4.06 -20.39
N VAL A 106 10.36 -4.62 -21.10
CA VAL A 106 10.42 -5.96 -21.67
C VAL A 106 11.00 -5.98 -23.08
N PHE A 107 10.68 -4.98 -23.91
CA PHE A 107 11.03 -5.00 -25.34
C PHE A 107 12.05 -3.93 -25.72
N VAL A 108 11.90 -2.71 -25.20
CA VAL A 108 12.76 -1.58 -25.58
C VAL A 108 14.06 -1.59 -24.77
N THR A 109 13.96 -1.69 -23.45
CA THR A 109 15.11 -1.57 -22.54
C THR A 109 16.16 -2.66 -22.76
N PRO A 110 15.84 -3.95 -23.00
CA PRO A 110 16.88 -4.95 -23.25
C PRO A 110 17.68 -4.69 -24.52
N TYR A 111 17.02 -4.19 -25.58
CA TYR A 111 17.70 -3.80 -26.81
C TYR A 111 18.65 -2.63 -26.56
N LEU A 112 18.14 -1.56 -25.92
CA LEU A 112 18.93 -0.37 -25.60
C LEU A 112 20.13 -0.72 -24.70
N ALA A 113 19.93 -1.53 -23.66
CA ALA A 113 20.99 -1.94 -22.74
C ALA A 113 22.09 -2.74 -23.45
N LYS A 114 21.70 -3.70 -24.30
CA LYS A 114 22.66 -4.49 -25.09
C LYS A 114 23.47 -3.63 -26.06
N THR A 115 22.84 -2.68 -26.73
CA THR A 115 23.53 -1.80 -27.68
C THR A 115 24.43 -0.80 -26.95
N TYR A 116 23.99 -0.30 -25.79
CA TYR A 116 24.74 0.64 -24.96
C TYR A 116 26.07 0.05 -24.44
N ASP A 117 26.05 -1.22 -24.01
CA ASP A 117 27.22 -1.94 -23.48
C ASP A 117 28.03 -2.70 -24.56
N SER A 118 27.69 -2.56 -25.85
CA SER A 118 28.40 -3.27 -26.92
C SER A 118 29.83 -2.74 -27.13
N SER A 119 30.77 -3.61 -27.49
CA SER A 119 32.17 -3.22 -27.77
C SER A 119 32.32 -2.20 -28.89
N ASP A 120 31.32 -2.16 -29.79
CA ASP A 120 31.30 -1.27 -30.95
C ASP A 120 30.53 0.04 -30.68
N ALA A 121 30.02 0.23 -29.45
CA ALA A 121 29.27 1.42 -29.08
C ALA A 121 30.19 2.65 -29.02
N THR A 122 29.93 3.61 -29.89
CA THR A 122 30.58 4.93 -29.80
C THR A 122 29.91 5.78 -28.71
N ILE A 123 30.61 6.80 -28.22
CA ILE A 123 30.05 7.80 -27.29
C ILE A 123 28.79 8.46 -27.89
N ALA A 124 28.78 8.72 -29.20
CA ALA A 124 27.61 9.28 -29.88
C ALA A 124 26.41 8.31 -29.84
N THR A 125 26.65 7.01 -30.03
CA THR A 125 25.63 5.97 -29.90
C THR A 125 25.08 5.90 -28.48
N GLN A 126 25.95 5.92 -27.47
CA GLN A 126 25.55 5.89 -26.06
C GLN A 126 24.68 7.11 -25.69
N ASN A 127 25.11 8.32 -26.05
CA ASN A 127 24.34 9.54 -25.83
C ASN A 127 22.96 9.49 -26.50
N ALA A 128 22.89 8.98 -27.74
CA ALA A 128 21.60 8.83 -28.44
C ALA A 128 20.69 7.83 -27.73
N ILE A 129 21.24 6.70 -27.24
CA ILE A 129 20.48 5.71 -26.48
C ILE A 129 19.95 6.31 -25.18
N GLU A 130 20.73 7.10 -24.46
CA GLU A 130 20.26 7.75 -23.21
C GLU A 130 19.08 8.69 -23.46
N VAL A 131 19.12 9.48 -24.54
CA VAL A 131 18.01 10.36 -24.94
C VAL A 131 16.77 9.54 -25.29
N ILE A 132 16.92 8.47 -26.09
CA ILE A 132 15.82 7.57 -26.46
C ILE A 132 15.22 6.92 -25.19
N PHE A 133 16.06 6.35 -24.32
CA PHE A 133 15.63 5.75 -23.07
C PHE A 133 14.84 6.73 -22.21
N THR A 134 15.34 7.96 -22.08
CA THR A 134 14.68 9.04 -21.33
C THR A 134 13.33 9.40 -21.93
N ALA A 135 13.26 9.55 -23.27
CA ALA A 135 12.02 9.86 -23.97
C ALA A 135 10.95 8.76 -23.80
N PHE A 136 11.35 7.49 -23.92
CA PHE A 136 10.44 6.35 -23.70
C PHE A 136 9.97 6.25 -22.25
N ASN A 137 10.81 6.57 -21.26
CA ASN A 137 10.40 6.59 -19.86
C ASN A 137 9.41 7.72 -19.56
N HIS A 138 9.60 8.91 -20.12
CA HIS A 138 8.64 10.00 -19.94
C HIS A 138 7.33 9.72 -20.67
N TYR A 139 7.39 9.25 -21.91
CA TYR A 139 6.19 9.01 -22.70
C TYR A 139 5.43 7.76 -22.25
N LEU A 140 6.03 6.57 -22.36
CA LEU A 140 5.36 5.32 -22.02
C LEU A 140 5.29 5.09 -20.51
N GLY A 141 6.30 5.51 -19.75
CA GLY A 141 6.31 5.36 -18.30
C GLY A 141 5.37 6.34 -17.62
N VAL A 142 5.76 7.61 -17.57
CA VAL A 142 5.05 8.64 -16.82
C VAL A 142 3.71 8.99 -17.47
N GLY A 143 3.70 9.25 -18.78
CA GLY A 143 2.48 9.67 -19.50
C GLY A 143 1.45 8.55 -19.63
N ILE A 144 1.81 7.45 -20.30
CA ILE A 144 0.87 6.37 -20.58
C ILE A 144 0.70 5.44 -19.38
N GLY A 145 1.79 4.90 -18.83
CA GLY A 145 1.74 3.91 -17.78
C GLY A 145 1.20 4.45 -16.47
N GLU A 146 1.74 5.55 -15.98
CA GLU A 146 1.39 6.12 -14.68
C GLU A 146 0.19 7.04 -14.78
N HIS A 147 0.25 8.13 -15.57
CA HIS A 147 -0.82 9.13 -15.57
C HIS A 147 -2.16 8.57 -16.05
N LEU A 148 -2.20 7.92 -17.22
CA LEU A 148 -3.44 7.27 -17.69
C LEU A 148 -3.77 6.02 -16.86
N GLY A 149 -2.76 5.30 -16.35
CA GLY A 149 -2.97 4.16 -15.46
C GLY A 149 -3.69 4.55 -14.16
N TYR A 150 -3.28 5.66 -13.54
CA TYR A 150 -3.89 6.21 -12.33
C TYR A 150 -5.31 6.67 -12.61
N LEU A 151 -5.51 7.41 -13.71
CA LEU A 151 -6.84 7.86 -14.14
C LEU A 151 -7.80 6.68 -14.31
N PHE A 152 -7.45 5.71 -15.14
CA PHE A 152 -8.35 4.62 -15.48
C PHE A 152 -8.53 3.62 -14.34
N THR A 153 -7.47 3.31 -13.58
CA THR A 153 -7.59 2.43 -12.41
C THR A 153 -8.41 3.09 -11.30
N GLY A 154 -8.18 4.38 -11.05
CA GLY A 154 -8.92 5.16 -10.08
C GLY A 154 -10.41 5.23 -10.42
N VAL A 155 -10.76 5.63 -11.65
CA VAL A 155 -12.15 5.68 -12.13
C VAL A 155 -12.80 4.30 -12.10
N TRP A 156 -12.11 3.27 -12.59
CA TRP A 156 -12.60 1.88 -12.51
C TRP A 156 -12.96 1.49 -11.08
N THR A 157 -12.08 1.80 -10.13
CA THR A 157 -12.26 1.47 -8.71
C THR A 157 -13.48 2.19 -8.13
N LEU A 158 -13.71 3.46 -8.49
CA LEU A 158 -14.89 4.22 -8.06
C LEU A 158 -16.20 3.65 -8.63
N ILE A 159 -16.20 3.19 -9.89
CA ILE A 159 -17.35 2.53 -10.51
C ILE A 159 -17.65 1.21 -9.78
N MET A 160 -16.63 0.40 -9.52
CA MET A 160 -16.75 -0.83 -8.74
C MET A 160 -17.30 -0.56 -7.33
N ALA A 161 -16.77 0.45 -6.65
CA ALA A 161 -17.24 0.88 -5.33
C ALA A 161 -18.72 1.30 -5.36
N ARG A 162 -19.16 2.01 -6.41
CA ARG A 162 -20.57 2.37 -6.60
C ARG A 162 -21.46 1.13 -6.77
N GLY A 163 -21.06 0.18 -7.60
CA GLY A 163 -21.81 -1.08 -7.79
C GLY A 163 -21.89 -1.90 -6.48
N LEU A 164 -20.81 -1.93 -5.70
CA LEU A 164 -20.79 -2.57 -4.38
C LEU A 164 -21.68 -1.85 -3.36
N TRP A 165 -21.80 -0.52 -3.46
CA TRP A 165 -22.73 0.25 -2.62
C TRP A 165 -24.18 -0.12 -2.91
N GLU A 166 -24.54 -0.19 -4.20
CA GLU A 166 -25.88 -0.61 -4.66
C GLU A 166 -26.20 -2.05 -4.23
N ALA A 167 -25.21 -2.93 -4.26
CA ALA A 167 -25.31 -4.31 -3.75
C ALA A 167 -25.33 -4.41 -2.20
N ASN A 168 -25.47 -3.28 -1.48
CA ASN A 168 -25.44 -3.19 -0.02
C ASN A 168 -24.15 -3.73 0.64
N ARG A 169 -23.04 -3.77 -0.09
CA ARG A 169 -21.70 -4.15 0.40
C ARG A 169 -20.92 -2.92 0.85
N ARG A 170 -21.52 -2.10 1.71
CA ARG A 170 -21.03 -0.75 2.06
C ARG A 170 -19.58 -0.70 2.55
N GLY A 171 -19.12 -1.68 3.32
CA GLY A 171 -17.73 -1.74 3.78
C GLY A 171 -16.72 -1.83 2.62
N PHE A 172 -17.00 -2.69 1.64
CA PHE A 172 -16.18 -2.79 0.42
C PHE A 172 -16.27 -1.53 -0.43
N ALA A 173 -17.45 -0.93 -0.53
CA ALA A 173 -17.66 0.30 -1.28
C ALA A 173 -16.85 1.48 -0.69
N ILE A 174 -16.85 1.65 0.63
CA ILE A 174 -16.08 2.71 1.30
C ILE A 174 -14.59 2.54 1.05
N VAL A 175 -14.05 1.34 1.29
CA VAL A 175 -12.62 1.07 1.09
C VAL A 175 -12.24 1.29 -0.38
N GLY A 176 -13.03 0.78 -1.32
CA GLY A 176 -12.81 1.00 -2.76
C GLY A 176 -12.89 2.49 -3.14
N THR A 177 -13.80 3.26 -2.53
CA THR A 177 -13.89 4.71 -2.77
C THR A 177 -12.62 5.42 -2.30
N VAL A 178 -12.13 5.12 -1.10
CA VAL A 178 -10.90 5.72 -0.56
C VAL A 178 -9.69 5.32 -1.40
N SER A 179 -9.59 4.05 -1.82
CA SER A 179 -8.56 3.59 -2.76
C SER A 179 -8.59 4.35 -4.08
N GLY A 180 -9.77 4.42 -4.72
CA GLY A 180 -9.95 5.05 -6.02
C GLY A 180 -9.63 6.54 -5.98
N VAL A 181 -10.09 7.26 -4.94
CA VAL A 181 -9.71 8.66 -4.72
C VAL A 181 -8.21 8.79 -4.51
N GLY A 182 -7.60 7.97 -3.64
CA GLY A 182 -6.15 7.99 -3.40
C GLY A 182 -5.34 7.81 -4.67
N ILE A 183 -5.73 6.88 -5.54
CA ILE A 183 -5.09 6.65 -6.85
C ILE A 183 -5.27 7.89 -7.76
N LEU A 184 -6.46 8.48 -7.82
CA LEU A 184 -6.71 9.66 -8.67
C LEU A 184 -5.95 10.90 -8.22
N LEU A 185 -5.67 11.04 -6.92
CA LEU A 185 -4.82 12.12 -6.43
C LEU A 185 -3.41 12.07 -7.04
N GLY A 186 -2.97 10.91 -7.53
CA GLY A 186 -1.73 10.73 -8.28
C GLY A 186 -1.63 11.48 -9.59
N LEU A 187 -2.76 11.92 -10.16
CA LEU A 187 -2.72 12.83 -11.32
C LEU A 187 -2.02 14.15 -10.99
N GLY A 188 -2.00 14.52 -9.70
CA GLY A 188 -1.24 15.66 -9.19
C GLY A 188 0.28 15.47 -9.24
N GLU A 189 0.82 14.27 -9.47
CA GLU A 189 2.28 14.04 -9.56
C GLU A 189 2.92 14.84 -10.69
N ALA A 190 2.18 15.08 -11.79
CA ALA A 190 2.61 15.95 -12.88
C ALA A 190 2.89 17.39 -12.44
N THR A 191 2.38 17.83 -11.28
CA THR A 191 2.63 19.16 -10.70
C THR A 191 3.87 19.20 -9.78
N GLY A 192 4.54 18.06 -9.56
CA GLY A 192 5.65 17.92 -8.61
C GLY A 192 5.22 17.83 -7.14
N ALA A 193 3.92 17.66 -6.88
CA ALA A 193 3.37 17.59 -5.53
C ALA A 193 3.70 16.26 -4.83
N VAL A 194 4.56 16.31 -3.81
CA VAL A 194 4.95 15.13 -3.00
C VAL A 194 3.75 14.43 -2.35
N TRP A 195 2.73 15.18 -1.93
CA TRP A 195 1.53 14.60 -1.32
C TRP A 195 0.71 13.77 -2.30
N ALA A 196 0.75 14.11 -3.60
CA ALA A 196 0.06 13.34 -4.64
C ALA A 196 0.68 11.96 -4.75
N GLN A 197 2.01 11.87 -4.81
CA GLN A 197 2.75 10.59 -4.86
C GLN A 197 2.46 9.70 -3.65
N ILE A 198 2.44 10.27 -2.45
CA ILE A 198 2.09 9.52 -1.23
C ILE A 198 0.66 9.00 -1.31
N ALA A 199 -0.29 9.84 -1.73
CA ALA A 199 -1.69 9.46 -1.86
C ALA A 199 -1.88 8.31 -2.87
N THR A 200 -1.19 8.36 -4.01
CA THR A 200 -1.22 7.32 -5.04
C THR A 200 -0.78 5.98 -4.50
N VAL A 201 0.41 5.95 -3.87
CA VAL A 201 1.00 4.70 -3.36
C VAL A 201 0.09 4.10 -2.28
N MET A 202 -0.37 4.92 -1.34
CA MET A 202 -1.29 4.46 -0.30
C MET A 202 -2.61 3.98 -0.90
N GLY A 203 -3.11 4.66 -1.94
CA GLY A 203 -4.28 4.26 -2.71
C GLY A 203 -4.12 2.88 -3.34
N TYR A 204 -3.00 2.62 -4.02
CA TYR A 204 -2.69 1.33 -4.64
C TYR A 204 -2.47 0.20 -3.63
N LEU A 205 -1.81 0.46 -2.50
CA LEU A 205 -1.66 -0.55 -1.44
C LEU A 205 -3.02 -0.91 -0.82
N LEU A 206 -3.85 0.10 -0.55
CA LEU A 206 -5.21 -0.10 -0.08
C LEU A 206 -6.05 -0.86 -1.12
N TRP A 207 -5.88 -0.52 -2.40
CA TRP A 207 -6.57 -1.16 -3.52
C TRP A 207 -6.17 -2.63 -3.68
N ALA A 208 -4.88 -2.95 -3.58
CA ALA A 208 -4.39 -4.33 -3.63
C ALA A 208 -4.99 -5.17 -2.50
N ALA A 209 -4.99 -4.62 -1.27
CA ALA A 209 -5.62 -5.29 -0.13
C ALA A 209 -7.12 -5.47 -0.33
N TRP A 210 -7.79 -4.46 -0.89
CA TRP A 210 -9.21 -4.48 -1.20
C TRP A 210 -9.57 -5.55 -2.24
N LEU A 211 -8.79 -5.71 -3.31
CA LEU A 211 -8.98 -6.77 -4.30
C LEU A 211 -8.81 -8.16 -3.70
N ILE A 212 -7.73 -8.40 -2.94
CA ILE A 212 -7.49 -9.70 -2.27
C ILE A 212 -8.68 -10.03 -1.35
N ALA A 213 -9.17 -9.04 -0.61
CA ALA A 213 -10.27 -9.23 0.31
C ALA A 213 -11.62 -9.43 -0.42
N LEU A 214 -11.84 -8.79 -1.58
CA LEU A 214 -12.97 -9.08 -2.48
C LEU A 214 -12.88 -10.52 -3.01
N GLY A 215 -11.69 -10.96 -3.40
CA GLY A 215 -11.47 -12.31 -3.92
C GLY A 215 -11.73 -13.37 -2.88
N GLY A 216 -11.17 -13.21 -1.67
CA GLY A 216 -11.39 -14.10 -0.55
C GLY A 216 -12.86 -14.18 -0.15
N ASN A 217 -13.57 -13.05 -0.11
CA ASN A 217 -15.01 -13.06 0.15
C ASN A 217 -15.80 -13.76 -0.97
N THR A 218 -15.43 -13.57 -2.24
CA THR A 218 -16.09 -14.23 -3.38
C THR A 218 -15.94 -15.75 -3.30
N ILE A 219 -14.73 -16.25 -3.00
CA ILE A 219 -14.46 -17.68 -2.76
C ILE A 219 -15.25 -18.17 -1.55
N TYR A 220 -15.21 -17.45 -0.43
CA TYR A 220 -15.90 -17.83 0.79
C TYR A 220 -17.41 -18.01 0.56
N THR A 221 -18.06 -17.07 -0.14
CA THR A 221 -19.49 -17.16 -0.46
C THR A 221 -19.83 -18.33 -1.40
N ALA A 222 -18.88 -18.80 -2.21
CA ALA A 222 -19.04 -20.00 -3.03
C ALA A 222 -19.01 -21.30 -2.20
N ILE A 223 -18.28 -21.29 -1.08
CA ILE A 223 -18.11 -22.45 -0.17
C ILE A 223 -19.23 -22.49 0.90
N ARG A 224 -19.57 -21.34 1.51
CA ARG A 224 -20.62 -21.22 2.54
C ARG A 224 -21.56 -20.07 2.19
N PRO A 225 -22.81 -20.34 1.75
CA PRO A 225 -23.76 -19.29 1.36
C PRO A 225 -24.33 -18.46 2.53
N ALA A 226 -23.91 -18.71 3.78
CA ALA A 226 -24.36 -17.94 4.94
C ALA A 226 -23.72 -16.54 4.96
N ARG A 227 -24.55 -15.49 5.13
CA ARG A 227 -24.16 -14.07 5.15
C ARG A 227 -23.00 -13.81 6.13
N VAL A 228 -21.85 -13.42 5.58
CA VAL A 228 -20.75 -12.81 6.37
C VAL A 228 -21.16 -11.38 6.72
N SER A 229 -21.15 -11.02 8.01
CA SER A 229 -21.41 -9.63 8.42
C SER A 229 -20.25 -8.72 7.99
N SER A 230 -20.60 -7.50 7.56
CA SER A 230 -19.67 -6.46 7.07
C SER A 230 -18.54 -6.11 8.05
N THR A 231 -18.73 -6.39 9.35
CA THR A 231 -17.78 -6.07 10.42
C THR A 231 -16.57 -7.03 10.47
N LYS A 232 -16.72 -8.29 10.05
CA LYS A 232 -15.59 -9.24 9.96
C LYS A 232 -14.66 -8.91 8.78
N PHE A 233 -15.18 -8.23 7.76
CA PHE A 233 -14.47 -7.88 6.53
C PHE A 233 -13.51 -6.69 6.71
N VAL A 234 -13.97 -5.62 7.38
CA VAL A 234 -13.14 -4.44 7.64
C VAL A 234 -11.89 -4.82 8.45
N SER A 235 -12.01 -5.81 9.35
CA SER A 235 -10.85 -6.41 10.03
C SER A 235 -9.82 -7.02 9.09
N PHE A 236 -10.29 -7.84 8.15
CA PHE A 236 -9.43 -8.68 7.34
C PHE A 236 -8.67 -7.82 6.33
N ALA A 237 -9.38 -6.87 5.70
CA ALA A 237 -8.76 -5.87 4.85
C ALA A 237 -7.72 -5.06 5.63
N ALA A 238 -8.00 -4.66 6.86
CA ALA A 238 -7.09 -3.85 7.65
C ALA A 238 -5.89 -4.63 8.23
N SER A 239 -6.05 -5.91 8.56
CA SER A 239 -4.93 -6.83 8.85
C SER A 239 -4.06 -7.08 7.61
N LEU A 240 -4.67 -7.15 6.42
CA LEU A 240 -3.95 -7.35 5.15
C LEU A 240 -3.22 -6.07 4.69
N ILE A 241 -3.82 -4.89 4.89
CA ILE A 241 -3.20 -3.58 4.69
C ILE A 241 -1.96 -3.46 5.57
N ALA A 242 -2.07 -3.83 6.85
CA ALA A 242 -0.93 -3.80 7.75
C ALA A 242 0.16 -4.83 7.41
N LEU A 243 -0.23 -6.01 6.92
CA LEU A 243 0.72 -7.02 6.44
C LEU A 243 1.45 -6.54 5.17
N LEU A 244 0.73 -5.93 4.23
CA LEU A 244 1.28 -5.39 2.98
C LEU A 244 2.15 -4.14 3.20
N LEU A 245 1.78 -3.27 4.15
CA LEU A 245 2.64 -2.17 4.58
C LEU A 245 3.89 -2.70 5.29
N GLY A 246 3.79 -3.79 6.04
CA GLY A 246 4.95 -4.49 6.62
C GLY A 246 5.92 -5.02 5.55
N THR A 247 5.44 -5.61 4.46
CA THR A 247 6.30 -6.22 3.43
C THR A 247 6.98 -5.19 2.52
N VAL A 248 6.32 -4.07 2.19
CA VAL A 248 6.93 -2.97 1.42
C VAL A 248 8.03 -2.26 2.23
N SER A 249 7.95 -2.30 3.56
CA SER A 249 8.87 -1.60 4.45
C SER A 249 10.19 -2.35 4.69
N VAL A 250 10.19 -3.69 4.63
CA VAL A 250 11.42 -4.51 4.74
C VAL A 250 12.26 -4.42 3.47
N ALA A 251 11.64 -4.26 2.29
CA ALA A 251 12.35 -4.20 1.02
C ALA A 251 13.10 -2.86 0.78
N ASN A 252 12.65 -1.76 1.41
CA ASN A 252 13.28 -0.44 1.29
C ASN A 252 14.24 -0.10 2.44
N ALA A 253 14.58 -1.07 3.31
CA ALA A 253 15.47 -0.86 4.46
C ALA A 253 16.96 -0.69 4.09
N GLN A 254 17.32 -0.75 2.80
CA GLN A 254 18.67 -0.54 2.31
C GLN A 254 18.87 0.86 1.72
N GLU A 255 18.56 1.93 2.45
CA GLU A 255 19.34 3.16 2.23
C GLU A 255 19.24 4.21 3.36
N THR A 256 20.44 4.60 3.81
CA THR A 256 20.83 5.85 4.49
C THR A 256 20.64 5.94 6.01
N GLN A 257 21.71 5.57 6.73
CA GLN A 257 22.05 6.11 8.04
C GLN A 257 22.29 7.63 7.94
N THR A 258 21.38 8.43 8.48
CA THR A 258 21.73 9.75 9.02
C THR A 258 21.88 9.63 10.53
N ALA A 259 22.90 10.25 11.12
CA ALA A 259 23.23 10.21 12.54
C ALA A 259 21.99 10.45 13.44
N ARG A 260 21.35 9.35 13.85
CA ARG A 260 20.30 9.33 14.87
C ARG A 260 20.96 8.93 16.20
N PRO A 261 20.49 9.45 17.34
CA PRO A 261 20.89 8.89 18.63
C PRO A 261 20.56 7.39 18.64
N GLU A 262 21.49 6.56 19.11
CA GLU A 262 21.36 5.10 19.06
C GLU A 262 20.08 4.62 19.77
N SER A 263 19.69 5.33 20.82
CA SER A 263 18.55 5.04 21.67
C SER A 263 17.76 6.31 22.00
N THR A 264 16.43 6.24 22.03
CA THR A 264 15.55 7.36 22.39
C THR A 264 14.37 6.85 23.20
N LEU A 265 14.06 7.53 24.30
CA LEU A 265 12.84 7.31 25.05
C LEU A 265 11.76 8.29 24.61
N TYR A 266 10.55 7.80 24.36
CA TYR A 266 9.40 8.63 24.04
C TYR A 266 8.38 8.56 25.15
N VAL A 267 7.82 9.72 25.46
CA VAL A 267 6.62 9.85 26.28
C VAL A 267 5.46 10.19 25.36
N HIS A 268 4.45 9.33 25.32
CA HIS A 268 3.28 9.50 24.47
C HIS A 268 2.09 9.97 25.28
N ALA A 269 1.46 11.05 24.81
CA ALA A 269 0.32 11.67 25.49
C ALA A 269 -1.02 11.28 24.86
N PHE A 270 -1.03 10.59 23.71
CA PHE A 270 -2.27 10.31 22.97
C PHE A 270 -2.22 8.98 22.21
N ARG A 271 -3.42 8.44 21.89
CA ARG A 271 -3.78 7.07 21.45
C ARG A 271 -2.81 6.32 20.52
N SER A 272 -1.87 6.95 19.81
CA SER A 272 -0.85 6.30 18.99
C SER A 272 0.58 6.65 19.43
N PRO A 273 1.40 5.65 19.80
CA PRO A 273 1.08 4.22 19.85
C PRO A 273 0.19 3.89 21.06
N LEU A 274 0.24 4.71 22.12
CA LEU A 274 -0.50 4.60 23.38
C LEU A 274 -0.29 5.86 24.24
N ILE A 275 -0.91 5.92 25.41
CA ILE A 275 -0.55 6.84 26.50
C ILE A 275 0.45 6.10 27.41
N GLY A 276 1.72 6.49 27.38
CA GLY A 276 2.79 5.75 28.08
C GLY A 276 4.16 5.94 27.45
N LEU A 277 4.99 4.88 27.50
CA LEU A 277 6.41 4.96 27.14
C LEU A 277 6.74 4.08 25.94
N GLU A 278 7.66 4.55 25.10
CA GLU A 278 8.30 3.76 24.04
C GLU A 278 9.81 3.92 24.14
N TYR A 279 10.52 2.81 24.21
CA TYR A 279 11.96 2.77 24.05
C TYR A 279 12.28 2.41 22.60
N ARG A 280 12.93 3.31 21.87
CA ARG A 280 13.37 3.07 20.50
C ARG A 280 14.88 2.90 20.45
N ARG A 281 15.32 1.87 19.73
CA ARG A 281 16.71 1.69 19.34
C ARG A 281 16.77 1.49 17.83
N SER A 282 17.52 2.34 17.13
CA SER A 282 17.53 2.38 15.66
C SER A 282 16.09 2.51 15.09
N ASP A 283 15.64 1.57 14.27
CA ASP A 283 14.33 1.56 13.62
C ASP A 283 13.24 0.81 14.39
N PHE A 284 13.57 0.21 15.55
CA PHE A 284 12.61 -0.56 16.35
C PHE A 284 12.27 0.14 17.66
N GLY A 285 10.98 0.22 17.97
CA GLY A 285 10.45 0.71 19.24
C GLY A 285 9.71 -0.38 19.99
N ILE A 286 9.92 -0.49 21.30
CA ILE A 286 9.10 -1.30 22.19
C ILE A 286 8.34 -0.35 23.09
N TYR A 287 7.02 -0.51 23.18
CA TYR A 287 6.18 0.38 23.95
C TYR A 287 5.27 -0.36 24.92
N ALA A 288 4.93 0.30 26.02
CA ALA A 288 3.94 -0.16 26.99
C ALA A 288 3.18 1.01 27.62
N GLY A 289 1.89 0.81 27.88
CA GLY A 289 1.03 1.82 28.50
C GLY A 289 -0.46 1.56 28.29
N ARG A 290 -1.24 2.64 28.22
CA ARG A 290 -2.71 2.60 28.15
C ARG A 290 -3.21 3.03 26.78
N TYR A 291 -4.22 2.36 26.26
CA TYR A 291 -4.91 2.75 25.04
C TYR A 291 -6.39 2.95 25.33
N THR A 292 -6.97 4.03 24.83
CA THR A 292 -8.40 4.35 24.96
C THR A 292 -9.03 4.54 23.60
N THR A 293 -10.26 4.06 23.44
CA THR A 293 -11.07 4.26 22.24
C THR A 293 -12.55 4.16 22.57
N ILE A 294 -13.40 4.81 21.77
CA ILE A 294 -14.85 4.84 21.98
C ILE A 294 -15.46 3.76 21.10
N ILE A 295 -15.63 2.55 21.65
CA ILE A 295 -16.16 1.38 20.91
C ILE A 295 -17.26 0.62 21.64
N SER A 296 -17.44 0.88 22.94
CA SER A 296 -18.53 0.31 23.74
C SER A 296 -19.73 1.26 23.77
N ARG A 297 -20.92 0.71 24.01
CA ARG A 297 -22.12 1.48 24.32
C ARG A 297 -22.75 0.96 25.61
N ASN A 298 -23.31 1.85 26.40
CA ASN A 298 -24.03 1.50 27.63
C ASN A 298 -25.42 0.91 27.31
N SER A 299 -26.15 0.51 28.35
CA SER A 299 -27.52 -0.03 28.23
C SER A 299 -28.55 0.98 27.68
N GLU A 300 -28.23 2.27 27.72
CA GLU A 300 -29.06 3.38 27.22
C GLU A 300 -28.70 3.77 25.77
N GLY A 301 -27.63 3.19 25.21
CA GLY A 301 -27.16 3.41 23.85
C GLY A 301 -26.08 4.48 23.68
N ASP A 302 -25.66 5.14 24.75
CA ASP A 302 -24.60 6.15 24.74
C ASP A 302 -23.21 5.53 24.57
N SER A 303 -22.29 6.30 23.99
CA SER A 303 -20.93 5.83 23.72
C SER A 303 -20.07 5.87 24.97
N GLU A 304 -19.33 4.79 25.23
CA GLU A 304 -18.45 4.67 26.39
C GLU A 304 -16.99 4.49 25.98
N ASP A 305 -16.10 5.09 26.77
CA ASP A 305 -14.66 4.90 26.65
C ASP A 305 -14.26 3.49 27.06
N THR A 306 -13.59 2.77 26.16
CA THR A 306 -13.00 1.46 26.40
C THR A 306 -11.49 1.59 26.59
N TRP A 307 -11.00 1.09 27.72
CA TRP A 307 -9.59 1.16 28.10
C TRP A 307 -8.89 -0.19 27.99
N PHE A 308 -7.63 -0.15 27.57
CA PHE A 308 -6.77 -1.32 27.42
C PHE A 308 -5.39 -1.07 28.01
N ASN A 309 -4.80 -2.09 28.61
CA ASN A 309 -3.35 -2.18 28.75
C ASN A 309 -2.79 -2.63 27.40
N LYS A 310 -1.81 -1.91 26.86
CA LYS A 310 -1.23 -2.15 25.54
C LYS A 310 0.29 -2.31 25.67
N ILE A 311 0.82 -3.38 25.09
CA ILE A 311 2.25 -3.62 24.92
C ILE A 311 2.50 -4.06 23.48
N GLY A 312 3.52 -3.50 22.84
CA GLY A 312 3.76 -3.78 21.43
C GLY A 312 5.10 -3.32 20.93
N VAL A 313 5.30 -3.56 19.65
CA VAL A 313 6.52 -3.23 18.91
C VAL A 313 6.14 -2.39 17.71
N THR A 314 6.91 -1.33 17.47
CA THR A 314 6.84 -0.49 16.28
C THR A 314 8.10 -0.71 15.43
N TYR A 315 7.93 -0.84 14.13
CA TYR A 315 9.00 -0.68 13.16
C TYR A 315 8.81 0.68 12.46
N TYR A 316 9.84 1.52 12.52
CA TYR A 316 9.94 2.79 11.83
C TYR A 316 10.78 2.63 10.57
N PHE A 317 10.40 3.32 9.52
CA PHE A 317 11.15 3.32 8.28
C PHE A 317 11.06 4.69 7.63
N GLY A 318 12.07 5.01 6.83
CA GLY A 318 12.03 6.22 6.01
C GLY A 318 10.79 6.18 5.13
N THR A 319 10.04 7.27 5.06
CA THR A 319 8.92 7.36 4.12
C THR A 319 9.49 7.26 2.71
N PRO A 320 9.20 6.18 1.92
CA PRO A 320 9.99 5.84 0.73
C PRO A 320 9.98 6.88 -0.41
N PHE A 321 9.20 7.95 -0.25
CA PHE A 321 8.87 8.91 -1.30
C PHE A 321 9.19 10.37 -0.91
N VAL A 322 9.82 10.60 0.25
CA VAL A 322 10.20 11.95 0.71
C VAL A 322 11.73 12.07 0.70
N LYS A 323 12.29 12.78 -0.30
CA LYS A 323 13.73 13.14 -0.35
C LYS A 323 14.04 14.42 0.44
N GLN A 324 13.12 15.38 0.49
CA GLN A 324 13.31 16.66 1.19
C GLN A 324 12.83 16.55 2.65
N ASN A 325 13.69 16.89 3.62
CA ASN A 325 13.35 16.87 5.05
C ASN A 325 13.10 15.47 5.65
N ARG A 326 13.84 14.44 5.17
CA ARG A 326 13.83 13.06 5.74
C ARG A 326 14.01 12.99 7.25
N SER A 327 14.63 14.00 7.86
CA SER A 327 14.79 14.09 9.32
C SER A 327 13.48 14.36 10.07
N ARG A 328 12.41 14.80 9.37
CA ARG A 328 11.13 15.16 9.99
C ARG A 328 9.99 14.20 9.72
N LEU A 329 9.99 13.37 8.67
CA LEU A 329 8.88 12.47 8.38
C LEU A 329 9.34 11.01 8.34
N GLU A 330 8.70 10.17 9.14
CA GLU A 330 8.92 8.72 9.19
C GLU A 330 7.59 7.99 9.05
N SER A 331 7.60 6.82 8.42
CA SER A 331 6.45 5.92 8.41
C SER A 331 6.62 4.86 9.50
N PHE A 332 5.51 4.30 9.97
CA PHE A 332 5.55 3.23 10.97
C PHE A 332 4.51 2.14 10.72
N VAL A 333 4.86 0.94 11.17
CA VAL A 333 3.94 -0.18 11.37
C VAL A 333 4.14 -0.73 12.77
N SER A 334 3.06 -1.06 13.46
CA SER A 334 3.07 -1.46 14.85
C SER A 334 2.12 -2.62 15.09
N VAL A 335 2.55 -3.56 15.93
CA VAL A 335 1.75 -4.71 16.37
C VAL A 335 1.78 -4.76 17.89
N ALA A 336 0.61 -4.93 18.50
CA ALA A 336 0.44 -4.90 19.95
C ALA A 336 -0.48 -6.00 20.44
N TYR A 337 -0.16 -6.51 21.63
CA TYR A 337 -1.09 -7.21 22.48
C TYR A 337 -1.81 -6.21 23.40
N MET A 338 -3.10 -6.43 23.61
CA MET A 338 -3.95 -5.59 24.44
C MET A 338 -4.79 -6.45 25.39
N ARG A 339 -4.90 -5.98 26.63
CA ARG A 339 -5.81 -6.56 27.65
C ARG A 339 -6.84 -5.50 28.01
N GLY A 340 -8.11 -5.79 27.73
CA GLY A 340 -9.19 -4.85 28.04
C GLY A 340 -9.42 -4.74 29.55
N THR A 341 -9.68 -3.51 30.00
CA THR A 341 -9.80 -3.16 31.43
C THR A 341 -11.15 -2.54 31.78
N ALA A 342 -12.00 -2.29 30.78
CA ALA A 342 -13.30 -1.67 30.95
C ALA A 342 -14.37 -2.27 30.02
N ASN A 343 -15.63 -2.12 30.43
CA ASN A 343 -16.84 -2.43 29.67
C ASN A 343 -16.87 -3.87 29.13
N SER A 344 -17.49 -4.08 27.98
CA SER A 344 -17.61 -5.39 27.32
C SER A 344 -16.27 -6.08 27.01
N TRP A 345 -15.16 -5.32 27.08
CA TRP A 345 -13.79 -5.76 26.82
C TRP A 345 -13.01 -6.11 28.09
N ARG A 346 -13.57 -5.88 29.28
CA ARG A 346 -12.91 -6.19 30.55
C ARG A 346 -12.48 -7.65 30.59
N ASP A 347 -11.21 -7.88 30.93
CA ASP A 347 -10.59 -9.20 31.01
C ASP A 347 -10.58 -9.99 29.68
N LYS A 348 -10.67 -9.29 28.54
CA LYS A 348 -10.55 -9.90 27.22
C LYS A 348 -9.22 -9.57 26.59
N ASN A 349 -8.70 -10.56 25.87
CA ASN A 349 -7.50 -10.41 25.04
C ASN A 349 -7.87 -9.77 23.71
N ALA A 350 -7.00 -8.87 23.26
CA ALA A 350 -7.10 -8.18 21.99
C ALA A 350 -5.73 -8.11 21.32
N GLY A 351 -5.73 -8.10 20.00
CA GLY A 351 -4.62 -7.69 19.17
C GLY A 351 -4.91 -6.33 18.54
N PHE A 352 -3.84 -5.57 18.32
CA PHE A 352 -3.93 -4.29 17.63
C PHE A 352 -2.81 -4.16 16.64
N ILE A 353 -3.15 -3.77 15.43
CA ILE A 353 -2.18 -3.50 14.39
C ILE A 353 -2.45 -2.11 13.86
N ASP A 354 -1.45 -1.23 13.88
CA ASP A 354 -1.58 0.11 13.33
C ASP A 354 -0.41 0.52 12.46
N THR A 355 -0.71 1.45 11.57
CA THR A 355 0.25 1.97 10.61
C THR A 355 -0.08 3.41 10.30
N GLY A 356 0.94 4.20 10.01
CA GLY A 356 0.76 5.62 9.78
C GLY A 356 2.07 6.33 9.48
N VAL A 357 1.99 7.65 9.59
CA VAL A 357 3.11 8.55 9.43
C VAL A 357 3.33 9.34 10.72
N ARG A 358 4.58 9.68 10.95
CA ARG A 358 5.08 10.44 12.09
C ARG A 358 5.83 11.64 11.59
N TYR A 359 5.53 12.79 12.16
CA TYR A 359 6.14 14.07 11.82
C TYR A 359 6.81 14.70 13.04
N ASN A 360 8.09 15.05 12.93
CA ASN A 360 8.85 15.78 13.93
C ASN A 360 8.51 17.27 13.82
N LEU A 361 7.82 17.79 14.84
CA LEU A 361 7.41 19.19 14.96
C LEU A 361 8.56 20.09 15.41
N GLY A 362 9.69 19.50 15.83
CA GLY A 362 10.86 20.19 16.37
C GLY A 362 10.89 20.21 17.90
N ARG A 363 12.06 20.50 18.47
CA ARG A 363 12.29 20.61 19.93
C ARG A 363 11.81 19.38 20.74
N GLY A 364 11.93 18.19 20.16
CA GLY A 364 11.53 16.93 20.77
C GLY A 364 10.04 16.58 20.60
N PHE A 365 9.20 17.48 20.06
CA PHE A 365 7.78 17.20 19.84
C PHE A 365 7.53 16.52 18.51
N GLU A 366 6.57 15.60 18.52
CA GLU A 366 6.24 14.78 17.37
C GLU A 366 4.75 14.50 17.30
N ALA A 367 4.20 14.58 16.10
CA ALA A 367 2.84 14.18 15.79
C ALA A 367 2.83 12.86 15.04
N ARG A 368 1.82 12.02 15.30
CA ARG A 368 1.55 10.79 14.56
C ARG A 368 0.12 10.83 14.07
N ILE A 369 -0.09 10.31 12.87
CA ILE A 369 -1.43 10.05 12.35
C ILE A 369 -1.39 8.72 11.60
N GLY A 370 -2.36 7.88 11.89
CA GLY A 370 -2.45 6.57 11.27
C GLY A 370 -3.84 5.98 11.39
N THR A 371 -3.91 4.71 11.02
CA THR A 371 -5.10 3.87 11.19
C THR A 371 -4.70 2.58 11.88
N GLY A 372 -5.54 2.12 12.81
CA GLY A 372 -5.31 0.93 13.61
C GLY A 372 -6.51 0.01 13.65
N VAL A 373 -6.25 -1.28 13.72
CA VAL A 373 -7.24 -2.35 13.71
C VAL A 373 -7.20 -3.04 15.05
N LEU A 374 -8.29 -2.93 15.80
CA LEU A 374 -8.51 -3.65 17.04
C LEU A 374 -9.32 -4.91 16.74
N PHE A 375 -8.82 -6.07 17.13
CA PHE A 375 -9.53 -7.33 17.09
C PHE A 375 -9.37 -8.06 18.41
N GLY A 376 -10.34 -8.86 18.82
CA GLY A 376 -10.23 -9.61 20.07
C GLY A 376 -11.44 -10.47 20.35
N GLU A 377 -11.33 -11.22 21.44
CA GLU A 377 -12.24 -12.30 21.78
C GLU A 377 -13.70 -11.81 21.90
N GLY A 378 -14.61 -12.49 21.21
CA GLY A 378 -16.05 -12.19 21.24
C GLY A 378 -16.44 -10.85 20.61
N HIS A 379 -15.54 -10.16 19.91
CA HIS A 379 -15.82 -8.86 19.29
C HIS A 379 -15.53 -8.85 17.80
N SER A 380 -16.38 -8.12 17.08
CA SER A 380 -16.09 -7.79 15.70
C SER A 380 -14.97 -6.75 15.64
N PRO A 381 -14.05 -6.85 14.68
CA PRO A 381 -12.90 -5.94 14.68
C PRO A 381 -13.29 -4.52 14.28
N ARG A 382 -12.53 -3.56 14.79
CA ARG A 382 -12.81 -2.14 14.70
C ARG A 382 -11.60 -1.40 14.13
N VAL A 383 -11.86 -0.48 13.22
CA VAL A 383 -10.85 0.44 12.71
C VAL A 383 -10.96 1.74 13.47
N ASN A 384 -9.84 2.19 14.02
CA ASN A 384 -9.73 3.43 14.78
C ASN A 384 -8.68 4.31 14.12
N PRO A 385 -8.92 5.62 13.97
CA PRO A 385 -7.83 6.54 13.71
C PRO A 385 -6.85 6.49 14.88
N THR A 386 -5.56 6.59 14.58
CA THR A 386 -4.47 6.54 15.57
C THR A 386 -3.68 7.86 15.55
N PRO A 387 -4.29 8.99 15.96
CA PRO A 387 -3.56 10.22 16.21
C PRO A 387 -2.70 10.07 17.48
N GLY A 388 -1.53 10.71 17.47
CA GLY A 388 -0.57 10.65 18.57
C GLY A 388 0.21 11.94 18.69
N ILE A 389 0.56 12.33 19.93
CA ILE A 389 1.57 13.35 20.20
C ILE A 389 2.58 12.73 21.17
N SER A 390 3.86 12.91 20.85
CA SER A 390 4.97 12.31 21.59
C SER A 390 6.03 13.36 21.88
N TYR A 391 6.74 13.20 22.99
CA TYR A 391 7.93 13.95 23.31
C TYR A 391 9.13 12.99 23.36
N SER A 392 10.20 13.32 22.65
CA SER A 392 11.40 12.49 22.52
C SER A 392 12.52 12.97 23.44
N ILE A 393 13.14 12.01 24.12
CA ILE A 393 14.25 12.20 25.05
C ILE A 393 15.41 11.35 24.54
N PRO A 394 16.40 11.95 23.85
CA PRO A 394 17.58 11.22 23.38
C PRO A 394 18.33 10.64 24.57
N LEU A 395 18.67 9.35 24.48
CA LEU A 395 19.52 8.68 25.47
C LEU A 395 20.94 8.67 24.90
N ARG A 396 21.90 9.18 25.67
CA ARG A 396 23.32 9.19 25.30
C ARG A 396 23.96 7.82 25.50
#